data_AF-A0A3N0BSY7-F1
#
_entry.id   AF-A0A3N0BSY7-F1
#
_cell.length_a   1.000
_cell.length_b   1.000
_cell.length_c   1.000
_cell.angle_alpha   90.00
_cell.angle_beta   90.00
_cell.angle_gamma   90.00
#
_symmetry.space_group_name_H-M   'P 1'
#
loop_
_entity.id
_entity.type
_entity.pdbx_description
1 polymer ?
#
loop_
_entity_poly.entity_id
_entity_poly.type
_entity_poly.pdbx_seq_one_letter_code
_entity_poly.pdbx_strand_id
1 'polypeptide(L)'
;MKNFIVLFALAITLFACKKSIPEPDVIRLKVYITEIEHTNENEPSFLYWYVRKAKSGGFYYVTSTKRTLDFTDYNFNHILNMPTDLEGAFQLDDIVVSINNLNGKIKTDY
;
A
#
# COMPACT_ATOMS: atom_id res chain seq x y z
N MET A 1 -11.58 -38.09 -40.47
CA MET A 1 -10.67 -36.95 -40.24
C MET A 1 -11.37 -35.60 -40.01
N LYS A 2 -12.67 -35.42 -40.32
CA LYS A 2 -13.39 -34.15 -40.08
C LYS A 2 -13.64 -33.82 -38.59
N ASN A 3 -13.78 -34.83 -37.73
CA ASN A 3 -14.15 -34.62 -36.32
C ASN A 3 -12.99 -34.12 -35.44
N PHE A 4 -11.73 -34.32 -35.85
CA PHE A 4 -10.55 -33.84 -35.10
C PHE A 4 -10.35 -32.32 -35.24
N ILE A 5 -10.77 -31.73 -36.35
CA ILE A 5 -10.64 -30.29 -36.62
C ILE A 5 -11.54 -29.49 -35.66
N VAL A 6 -12.73 -30.02 -35.35
CA VAL A 6 -13.69 -29.39 -34.45
C VAL A 6 -13.15 -29.35 -33.01
N LEU A 7 -12.50 -30.43 -32.56
CA LEU A 7 -11.88 -30.50 -31.23
C LEU A 7 -10.70 -29.52 -31.08
N PHE A 8 -9.90 -29.34 -32.14
CA PHE A 8 -8.79 -28.38 -32.13
C PHE A 8 -9.27 -26.92 -32.12
N ALA A 9 -10.32 -26.61 -32.89
CA ALA A 9 -10.91 -25.28 -32.90
C ALA A 9 -11.52 -24.90 -31.53
N LEU A 10 -12.12 -25.88 -30.82
CA LEU A 10 -12.69 -25.66 -29.49
C LEU A 10 -11.62 -25.45 -28.40
N ALA A 11 -10.45 -26.09 -28.54
CA ALA A 11 -9.34 -25.89 -27.61
C ALA A 11 -8.71 -24.49 -27.74
N ILE A 12 -8.60 -23.96 -28.96
CA ILE A 12 -7.99 -22.64 -29.22
C ILE A 12 -8.83 -21.50 -28.63
N THR A 13 -10.16 -21.62 -28.58
CA THR A 13 -11.03 -20.58 -28.00
C THR A 13 -10.96 -20.53 -26.47
N LEU A 14 -10.63 -21.63 -25.79
CA LEU A 14 -10.45 -21.66 -24.35
C LEU A 14 -9.14 -21.00 -23.89
N PHE A 15 -8.09 -21.03 -24.72
CA PHE A 15 -6.82 -20.35 -24.43
C PHE A 15 -6.79 -18.88 -24.85
N ALA A 16 -7.67 -18.46 -25.78
CA ALA A 16 -7.69 -17.09 -26.31
C ALA A 16 -8.23 -16.03 -25.32
N CYS A 17 -8.82 -16.42 -24.20
CA CYS A 17 -9.48 -15.51 -23.27
C CYS A 17 -8.85 -15.49 -21.87
N LYS A 18 -7.52 -15.53 -21.77
CA LYS A 18 -6.84 -14.95 -20.59
C LYS A 18 -6.65 -13.46 -20.86
N LYS A 19 -7.72 -12.67 -20.72
CA LYS A 19 -7.59 -11.23 -20.58
C LYS A 19 -6.80 -11.02 -19.28
N SER A 20 -5.52 -10.72 -19.40
CA SER A 20 -4.68 -10.25 -18.31
C SER A 20 -5.36 -9.00 -17.75
N ILE A 21 -6.15 -9.16 -16.69
CA ILE A 21 -6.67 -8.03 -15.93
C ILE A 21 -5.43 -7.40 -15.30
N PRO A 22 -5.04 -6.16 -15.67
CA PRO A 22 -3.91 -5.52 -15.03
C PRO A 22 -4.19 -5.49 -13.52
N GLU A 23 -3.19 -5.85 -12.71
CA GLU A 23 -3.31 -5.71 -11.27
C GLU A 23 -3.69 -4.26 -10.95
N PRO A 24 -4.64 -4.02 -10.05
CA PRO A 24 -5.05 -2.66 -9.73
C PRO A 24 -3.84 -1.86 -9.23
N ASP A 25 -3.68 -0.64 -9.74
CA ASP A 25 -2.61 0.31 -9.38
C ASP A 25 -2.78 0.83 -7.95
N VAL A 26 -2.65 -0.08 -6.97
CA VAL A 26 -2.89 0.18 -5.55
C VAL A 26 -1.77 -0.41 -4.70
N ILE A 27 -1.49 0.24 -3.58
CA ILE A 27 -0.61 -0.27 -2.55
C ILE A 27 -1.37 -0.43 -1.23
N ARG A 28 -0.87 -1.31 -0.38
CA ARG A 28 -1.38 -1.49 0.99
C ARG A 28 -0.48 -0.76 1.97
N LEU A 29 -1.08 0.04 2.85
CA LEU A 29 -0.40 0.69 3.96
C LEU A 29 -0.97 0.13 5.27
N LYS A 30 -0.08 -0.20 6.19
CA LYS A 30 -0.41 -0.52 7.57
C LYS A 30 -0.56 0.79 8.34
N VAL A 31 -1.67 0.94 9.06
CA VAL A 31 -1.92 2.12 9.87
C VAL A 31 -1.66 1.77 11.33
N TYR A 32 -0.77 2.51 11.98
CA TYR A 32 -0.53 2.44 13.41
C TYR A 32 -0.92 3.76 14.06
N ILE A 33 -1.17 3.71 15.36
CA ILE A 33 -1.47 4.89 16.17
C ILE A 33 -0.54 4.90 17.39
N THR A 34 0.05 6.05 17.67
CA THR A 34 0.84 6.28 18.89
C THR A 34 0.28 7.51 19.61
N GLU A 35 0.32 7.49 20.94
CA GLU A 35 -0.02 8.65 21.76
C GLU A 35 1.14 9.65 21.73
N ILE A 36 0.83 10.94 21.68
CA ILE A 36 1.82 12.02 21.75
C ILE A 36 1.87 12.50 23.20
N GLU A 37 3.06 12.51 23.80
CA GLU A 37 3.25 13.12 25.12
C GLU A 37 3.08 14.64 24.99
N HIS A 38 2.03 15.17 25.62
CA HIS A 38 1.68 16.59 25.52
C HIS A 38 2.53 17.44 26.44
N THR A 39 2.96 18.58 25.89
CA THR A 39 3.46 19.70 26.70
C THR A 39 2.39 20.77 26.92
N ASN A 40 1.28 20.72 26.17
CA ASN A 40 0.15 21.66 26.24
C ASN A 40 -1.18 21.01 25.77
N GLU A 41 -2.32 21.41 26.33
CA GLU A 41 -3.66 20.88 26.02
C GLU A 41 -4.16 21.14 24.59
N ASN A 42 -3.51 22.05 23.85
CA ASN A 42 -3.86 22.34 22.45
C ASN A 42 -3.19 21.41 21.43
N GLU A 43 -2.37 20.46 21.90
CA GLU A 43 -1.66 19.52 21.03
C GLU A 43 -2.53 18.31 20.66
N PRO A 44 -2.40 17.76 19.45
CA PRO A 44 -3.15 16.57 19.05
C PRO A 44 -2.71 15.36 19.90
N SER A 45 -3.66 14.57 20.39
CA SER A 45 -3.39 13.41 21.26
C SER A 45 -2.72 12.23 20.56
N PHE A 46 -2.85 12.14 19.24
CA PHE A 46 -2.45 10.94 18.50
C PHE A 46 -1.69 11.27 17.22
N LEU A 47 -0.72 10.41 16.94
CA LEU A 47 0.00 10.37 15.68
C LEU A 47 -0.36 9.10 14.92
N TYR A 48 -0.89 9.26 13.71
CA TYR A 48 -1.14 8.17 12.79
C TYR A 48 0.11 7.93 11.96
N TRP A 49 0.55 6.68 11.90
CA TRP A 49 1.67 6.24 11.07
C TRP A 49 1.15 5.37 9.94
N TYR A 50 1.52 5.72 8.71
CA TYR A 50 1.16 4.96 7.52
C TYR A 50 2.42 4.32 6.98
N VAL A 51 2.54 3.01 7.15
CA VAL A 51 3.80 2.28 6.94
C VAL A 51 3.62 1.21 5.89
N ARG A 52 4.64 1.05 5.04
CA ARG A 52 4.74 -0.04 4.08
C ARG A 52 6.16 -0.55 3.99
N LYS A 53 6.33 -1.87 3.96
CA LYS A 53 7.62 -2.49 3.69
C LYS A 53 8.02 -2.25 2.23
N ALA A 54 9.23 -1.75 2.02
CA ALA A 54 9.78 -1.51 0.68
C ALA A 54 10.31 -2.82 0.08
N LYS A 55 10.17 -3.03 -1.24
CA LYS A 55 10.78 -4.20 -1.90
C LYS A 55 12.30 -4.06 -1.96
N SER A 56 12.78 -2.83 -2.09
CA SER A 56 14.21 -2.48 -1.98
C SER A 56 14.82 -2.69 -0.58
N GLY A 57 14.00 -3.04 0.43
CA GLY A 57 14.41 -3.21 1.82
C GLY A 57 14.04 -2.01 2.69
N GLY A 58 13.83 -2.26 3.98
CA GLY A 58 13.33 -1.25 4.92
C GLY A 58 11.84 -0.94 4.75
N PHE A 59 11.47 0.30 5.09
CA PHE A 59 10.09 0.77 5.19
C PHE A 59 9.95 2.17 4.63
N TYR A 60 8.85 2.40 3.92
CA TYR A 60 8.33 3.73 3.69
C TYR A 60 7.32 4.08 4.78
N TYR A 61 7.39 5.30 5.29
CA TYR A 61 6.39 5.80 6.22
C TYR A 61 6.09 7.28 6.05
N VAL A 62 4.89 7.66 6.48
CA VAL A 62 4.54 9.06 6.74
C VAL A 62 3.68 9.13 7.99
N THR A 63 3.71 10.27 8.66
CA THR A 63 2.93 10.53 9.86
C THR A 63 1.92 11.65 9.62
N SER A 64 0.79 11.59 10.33
CA SER A 64 -0.20 12.66 10.34
C SER A 64 -0.94 12.69 11.67
N THR A 65 -1.33 13.87 12.12
CA THR A 65 -2.19 14.05 13.29
C THR A 65 -3.67 13.87 12.96
N LYS A 66 -3.99 13.59 11.69
CA LYS A 66 -5.34 13.30 11.19
C LYS A 66 -5.35 12.01 10.36
N ARG A 67 -6.47 11.28 10.40
CA ARG A 67 -6.74 10.17 9.49
C ARG A 67 -6.81 10.72 8.05
N THR A 68 -6.08 10.12 7.12
CA THR A 68 -6.11 10.48 5.69
C THR A 68 -6.06 9.22 4.82
N LEU A 69 -6.65 9.32 3.63
CA LEU A 69 -6.56 8.33 2.55
C LEU A 69 -6.01 8.95 1.26
N ASP A 70 -5.80 10.27 1.26
CA ASP A 70 -5.16 11.01 0.18
C ASP A 70 -3.76 11.44 0.64
N PHE A 71 -2.75 10.98 -0.08
CA PHE A 71 -1.34 11.23 0.22
C PHE A 71 -0.65 12.04 -0.87
N THR A 72 -1.43 12.71 -1.74
CA THR A 72 -0.91 13.46 -2.89
C THR A 72 0.11 14.53 -2.46
N ASP A 73 -0.16 15.18 -1.32
CA ASP A 73 0.70 16.23 -0.74
C ASP A 73 1.74 15.70 0.26
N TYR A 74 1.81 14.38 0.47
CA TYR A 74 2.66 13.78 1.48
C TYR A 74 3.92 13.18 0.85
N ASN A 75 5.06 13.43 1.49
CA ASN A 75 6.33 12.80 1.13
C ASN A 75 6.62 11.66 2.11
N PHE A 76 6.70 10.44 1.58
CA PHE A 76 7.07 9.28 2.37
C PHE A 76 8.57 9.27 2.62
N ASN A 77 8.95 9.07 3.88
CA ASN A 77 10.33 8.85 4.30
C ASN A 77 10.69 7.37 4.10
N HIS A 78 11.96 7.10 3.80
CA HIS A 78 12.49 5.73 3.72
C HIS A 78 13.47 5.48 4.86
N ILE A 79 13.28 4.38 5.59
CA ILE A 79 14.10 3.98 6.73
C ILE A 79 14.40 2.49 6.65
N LEU A 80 15.56 2.06 7.13
CA LEU A 80 15.99 0.66 7.04
C LEU A 80 15.29 -0.24 8.07
N ASN A 81 15.03 0.29 9.26
CA ASN A 81 14.40 -0.42 10.37
C ASN A 81 13.07 0.24 10.72
N MET A 82 12.18 -0.50 11.38
CA MET A 82 10.92 0.04 11.89
C MET A 82 11.24 1.14 12.94
N PRO A 83 10.50 2.26 12.98
CA PRO A 83 10.63 3.24 14.06
C PRO A 83 10.39 2.57 15.42
N THR A 84 11.21 2.92 16.42
CA THR A 84 11.07 2.39 17.79
C THR A 84 9.71 2.71 18.39
N ASP A 85 9.12 3.86 18.03
CA ASP A 85 7.78 4.27 18.49
C ASP A 85 6.68 3.29 18.03
N LEU A 86 6.96 2.49 17.00
CA LEU A 86 6.06 1.47 16.50
C LEU A 86 6.36 0.07 17.06
N GLU A 87 7.43 -0.10 17.83
CA GLU A 87 7.72 -1.35 18.52
C GLU A 87 6.69 -1.56 19.64
N GLY A 88 5.74 -2.48 19.40
CA GLY A 88 4.63 -2.74 20.33
C GLY A 88 3.40 -1.86 20.11
N ALA A 89 3.44 -0.92 19.17
CA ALA A 89 2.26 -0.14 18.79
C ALA A 89 1.18 -1.02 18.17
N PHE A 90 -0.09 -0.73 18.48
CA PHE A 90 -1.21 -1.47 17.93
C PHE A 90 -1.44 -1.08 16.46
N GLN A 91 -1.48 -2.08 15.57
CA GLN A 91 -1.89 -1.86 14.18
C GLN A 91 -3.40 -1.64 14.15
N LEU A 92 -3.83 -0.43 13.77
CA LEU A 92 -5.23 -0.03 13.75
C LEU A 92 -5.98 -0.59 12.53
N ASP A 93 -5.35 -0.54 11.35
CA ASP A 93 -6.02 -0.83 10.07
C ASP A 93 -5.00 -1.23 8.98
N ASP A 94 -5.52 -1.81 7.90
CA ASP A 94 -4.82 -2.06 6.64
C ASP A 94 -5.58 -1.36 5.51
N ILE A 95 -5.05 -0.24 5.03
CA ILE A 95 -5.72 0.58 4.00
C ILE A 95 -5.15 0.28 2.61
N VAL A 96 -6.00 0.42 1.59
CA VAL A 96 -5.62 0.33 0.18
C VAL A 96 -5.63 1.73 -0.42
N VAL A 97 -4.52 2.13 -1.04
CA VAL A 97 -4.31 3.47 -1.58
C VAL A 97 -3.95 3.38 -3.05
N SER A 98 -4.58 4.18 -3.90
CA SER A 98 -4.19 4.26 -5.31
C SER A 98 -2.79 4.86 -5.46
N ILE A 99 -1.97 4.28 -6.35
CA ILE A 99 -0.62 4.78 -6.65
C ILE A 99 -0.67 6.24 -7.11
N ASN A 100 -1.76 6.67 -7.76
CA ASN A 100 -1.95 8.05 -8.21
C ASN A 100 -1.98 9.05 -7.05
N ASN A 101 -2.43 8.63 -5.87
CA ASN A 101 -2.55 9.46 -4.66
C ASN A 101 -1.27 9.44 -3.81
N LEU A 102 -0.14 8.95 -4.33
CA LEU A 102 1.15 8.92 -3.63
C LEU A 102 2.14 9.89 -4.25
N ASN A 103 3.33 10.06 -3.67
CA ASN A 103 4.42 10.77 -4.32
C ASN A 103 5.79 10.12 -4.01
N GLY A 104 6.77 10.33 -4.89
CA GLY A 104 8.15 9.87 -4.71
C GLY A 104 8.36 8.36 -4.94
N LYS A 105 9.45 7.81 -4.38
CA LYS A 105 9.95 6.45 -4.67
C LYS A 105 8.99 5.32 -4.30
N ILE A 106 8.11 5.54 -3.32
CA ILE A 106 7.07 4.56 -2.95
C ILE A 106 6.14 4.22 -4.13
N LYS A 107 5.95 5.15 -5.08
CA LYS A 107 5.15 4.95 -6.30
C LYS A 107 5.75 3.95 -7.25
N THR A 108 7.06 3.66 -7.19
CA THR A 108 7.78 2.82 -8.15
C THR A 108 8.37 1.56 -7.51
N ASP A 109 8.38 1.51 -6.18
CA ASP A 109 8.87 0.40 -5.38
C ASP A 109 7.70 -0.49 -4.94
N TYR A 110 6.92 -0.98 -5.91
CA TYR A 110 5.73 -1.81 -5.70
C TYR A 110 5.74 -3.17 -6.34
#